data_AF-A0A090WUI8-F1
#
_entry.id   AF-A0A090WUI8-F1
#
_cell.length_a   1.000
_cell.length_b   1.000
_cell.length_c   1.000
_cell.angle_alpha   90.00
_cell.angle_beta   90.00
_cell.angle_gamma   90.00
#
_symmetry.space_group_name_H-M   'P 1'
#
loop_
_entity.id
_entity.type
_entity.pdbx_description
1 polymer ?
#
loop_
_entity_poly.entity_id
_entity_poly.type
_entity_poly.pdbx_seq_one_letter_code
_entity_poly.pdbx_strand_id
1 'polypeptide(L)'
;MSELKKGSRKLLNAWAFYDWANSVYPLTITSSIFPIFYSALFASEIKRVEAFGNDFKSTALITFVTAFTFLVVAVMSPILSGIADYVGNKTS
;
A
#
# COMPACT_ATOMS: atom_id res chain seq x y z
N MET A 1 28.55 -7.44 -21.47
CA MET A 1 27.39 -7.89 -20.65
C MET A 1 26.43 -8.53 -21.63
N SER A 2 26.09 -9.82 -21.48
CA SER A 2 25.20 -10.49 -22.43
C SER A 2 23.78 -9.94 -22.26
N GLU A 3 23.24 -9.34 -23.32
CA GLU A 3 21.83 -8.92 -23.39
C GLU A 3 20.95 -10.15 -23.14
N LEU A 4 20.26 -10.19 -21.99
CA LEU A 4 19.36 -11.28 -21.65
C LEU A 4 18.08 -11.10 -22.46
N LYS A 5 17.70 -12.11 -23.25
CA LYS A 5 16.42 -12.09 -23.99
C LYS A 5 15.24 -11.84 -23.05
N LYS A 6 14.31 -10.98 -23.47
CA LYS A 6 13.02 -10.72 -22.80
C LYS A 6 12.32 -12.06 -22.56
N GLY A 7 11.87 -12.31 -21.32
CA GLY A 7 11.27 -13.59 -20.92
C GLY A 7 12.26 -14.70 -20.51
N SER A 8 13.58 -14.44 -20.47
CA SER A 8 14.53 -15.41 -19.92
C SER A 8 14.29 -15.64 -18.41
N ARG A 9 14.45 -16.90 -17.97
CA ARG A 9 14.20 -17.30 -16.57
C ARG A 9 15.05 -16.51 -15.56
N LYS A 10 16.27 -16.12 -15.95
CA LYS A 10 17.16 -15.27 -15.14
C LYS A 10 16.62 -13.86 -14.98
N LEU A 11 16.05 -13.28 -16.04
CA LEU A 11 15.46 -11.94 -16.02
C LEU A 11 14.14 -11.92 -15.22
N LEU A 12 13.29 -12.93 -15.39
CA LEU A 12 12.05 -13.08 -14.62
C LEU A 12 12.33 -13.22 -13.12
N ASN A 13 13.30 -14.05 -12.74
CA ASN A 13 13.69 -14.18 -11.34
C ASN A 13 14.27 -12.86 -10.80
N ALA A 14 15.11 -12.17 -11.58
CA ALA A 14 15.65 -10.87 -11.17
C ALA A 14 14.54 -9.82 -10.96
N TRP A 15 13.54 -9.80 -11.83
CA TRP A 15 12.37 -8.93 -11.69
C TRP A 15 11.50 -9.30 -10.49
N ALA A 16 11.26 -10.59 -10.24
CA ALA A 16 10.51 -11.04 -9.08
C ALA A 16 11.19 -10.66 -7.76
N PHE A 17 12.52 -10.82 -7.66
CA PHE A 17 13.28 -10.38 -6.47
C PHE A 17 13.32 -8.86 -6.33
N TYR A 18 13.37 -8.12 -7.43
CA TYR A 18 13.29 -6.66 -7.43
C TYR A 18 11.93 -6.18 -6.91
N ASP A 19 10.83 -6.77 -7.40
CA ASP A 19 9.48 -6.42 -6.95
C ASP A 19 9.24 -6.81 -5.49
N TRP A 20 9.75 -7.97 -5.08
CA TRP A 20 9.74 -8.38 -3.68
C TRP A 20 10.47 -7.38 -2.78
N ALA A 21 11.68 -6.94 -3.17
CA ALA A 21 12.43 -5.93 -2.43
C ALA A 21 11.70 -4.58 -2.37
N ASN A 22 11.04 -4.17 -3.46
CA ASN A 22 10.23 -2.94 -3.48
C ASN A 22 9.01 -3.03 -2.54
N SER A 23 8.41 -4.21 -2.37
CA SER A 23 7.28 -4.42 -1.45
C SER A 23 7.67 -4.37 0.04
N VAL A 24 8.97 -4.47 0.37
CA VAL A 24 9.45 -4.37 1.75
C VAL A 24 9.21 -2.96 2.32
N TYR A 25 9.32 -1.91 1.49
CA TYR A 25 9.09 -0.53 1.93
C TYR A 25 7.69 -0.32 2.56
N PRO A 26 6.57 -0.58 1.85
CA PRO A 26 5.25 -0.47 2.46
C PRO A 26 5.02 -1.47 3.60
N LEU A 27 5.64 -2.66 3.54
CA LEU A 27 5.55 -3.64 4.63
C LEU A 27 6.17 -3.12 5.94
N THR A 28 7.37 -2.53 5.88
CA THR A 28 8.06 -1.97 7.06
C THR A 28 7.30 -0.79 7.64
N ILE A 29 6.76 0.08 6.77
CA ILE A 29 5.91 1.19 7.23
C ILE A 29 4.67 0.64 7.96
N THR A 30 4.00 -0.35 7.40
CA THR A 30 2.81 -1.02 7.97
C THR A 30 3.09 -1.74 9.27
N SER A 31 4.20 -2.47 9.35
CA SER A 31 4.49 -3.33 10.51
C SER A 31 5.15 -2.60 11.68
N SER A 32 5.89 -1.52 11.41
CA SER A 32 6.73 -0.86 12.43
C SER A 32 6.34 0.60 12.66
N ILE A 33 6.11 1.38 11.59
CA ILE A 33 5.84 2.83 11.74
C ILE A 33 4.39 3.07 12.15
N PHE A 34 3.42 2.41 11.51
CA PHE A 34 2.00 2.60 11.83
C PHE A 34 1.66 2.24 13.29
N PRO A 35 2.12 1.12 13.88
CA PRO A 35 1.86 0.84 15.30
C PRO A 35 2.39 1.91 16.25
N ILE A 36 3.58 2.47 15.99
CA ILE A 36 4.17 3.55 16.79
C ILE A 36 3.41 4.85 16.61
N PHE A 37 3.04 5.19 15.37
CA PHE A 37 2.24 6.36 15.07
C PHE A 37 0.88 6.30 15.78
N TYR A 38 0.19 5.17 15.69
CA TYR A 38 -1.08 4.97 16.38
C TYR A 38 -0.92 4.95 17.90
N SER A 39 0.10 4.28 18.44
CA SER A 39 0.33 4.28 19.88
C SER A 39 0.58 5.69 20.42
N ALA A 40 1.33 6.52 19.70
CA ALA A 40 1.55 7.93 20.04
C ALA A 40 0.26 8.77 19.90
N LEU A 41 -0.54 8.52 18.85
CA LEU A 41 -1.82 9.20 18.64
C LEU A 41 -2.83 8.90 19.77
N PHE A 42 -2.80 7.68 20.31
CA PHE A 42 -3.65 7.23 21.41
C PHE A 42 -3.02 7.41 22.80
N ALA A 43 -1.73 7.80 22.88
CA ALA A 43 -1.04 8.06 24.15
C ALA A 43 -1.58 9.30 24.85
N SER A 44 -2.04 10.30 24.08
CA SER A 44 -2.96 11.32 24.59
C SER A 44 -4.36 10.69 24.66
N GLU A 45 -4.99 10.67 25.84
CA GLU A 45 -6.35 10.13 26.07
C GLU A 45 -7.47 10.90 25.35
N ILE A 46 -7.35 11.13 24.04
CA ILE A 46 -8.43 11.62 23.19
C ILE A 46 -9.39 10.44 23.04
N LYS A 47 -10.22 10.19 24.06
CA LYS A 47 -11.23 9.12 24.09
C LYS A 47 -12.34 9.37 23.06
N ARG A 48 -12.51 10.61 22.61
CA ARG A 48 -13.50 11.06 21.64
C ARG A 48 -12.88 12.09 20.69
N VAL A 49 -12.96 11.81 19.40
CA VAL A 49 -12.66 12.76 18.32
C VAL A 49 -13.99 13.18 17.72
N GLU A 50 -14.24 14.48 17.70
CA GLU A 50 -15.41 15.05 17.05
C GLU A 50 -15.18 15.05 15.54
N ALA A 51 -15.98 14.28 14.80
CA ALA A 51 -15.91 14.21 13.34
C ALA A 51 -17.33 14.30 12.77
N PHE A 52 -17.53 15.11 11.74
CA PHE A 52 -18.85 15.32 11.11
C PHE A 52 -19.98 15.70 12.11
N GLY A 53 -19.64 16.41 13.20
CA GLY A 53 -20.59 16.82 14.23
C GLY A 53 -21.05 15.71 15.18
N ASN A 54 -20.37 14.56 15.21
CA ASN A 54 -20.63 13.46 16.14
C ASN A 54 -19.35 13.01 16.87
N ASP A 55 -19.51 12.58 18.12
CA ASP A 55 -18.42 12.06 18.96
C ASP A 55 -18.08 10.61 18.58
N PHE A 56 -16.93 10.40 17.92
CA PHE A 56 -16.43 9.07 17.60
C PHE A 56 -15.32 8.66 18.56
N LYS A 57 -15.32 7.39 18.99
CA LYS A 57 -14.14 6.82 19.67
C LYS A 57 -12.97 6.84 18.69
N SER A 58 -11.82 7.38 19.10
CA SER A 58 -10.62 7.47 18.25
C SER A 58 -10.21 6.13 17.64
N THR A 59 -10.41 5.02 18.38
CA THR A 59 -10.15 3.65 17.89
C THR A 59 -11.05 3.28 16.71
N ALA A 60 -12.31 3.72 16.70
CA ALA A 60 -13.23 3.46 15.60
C ALA A 60 -12.90 4.30 14.36
N LEU A 61 -12.46 5.54 14.56
CA LEU A 61 -12.10 6.46 13.47
C LEU A 61 -10.94 5.91 12.63
N ILE A 62 -9.89 5.39 13.27
CA ILE A 62 -8.73 4.81 12.57
C ILE A 62 -9.12 3.57 11.76
N THR A 63 -9.98 2.71 12.31
CA THR A 63 -10.50 1.54 11.57
C THR A 63 -11.31 1.99 10.36
N PHE A 64 -12.12 3.04 10.49
CA PHE A 64 -12.87 3.62 9.37
C PHE A 64 -11.96 4.22 8.30
N VAL A 65 -10.95 5.01 8.68
CA VAL A 65 -9.99 5.63 7.75
C VAL A 65 -9.15 4.55 7.04
N THR A 66 -8.73 3.52 7.76
CA THR A 66 -7.95 2.40 7.20
C THR A 66 -8.81 1.60 6.22
N ALA A 67 -10.06 1.27 6.60
CA ALA A 67 -11.00 0.59 5.70
C ALA A 67 -11.31 1.42 4.45
N PHE A 68 -11.47 2.74 4.60
CA PHE A 68 -11.67 3.64 3.47
C PHE A 68 -10.45 3.69 2.55
N THR A 69 -9.25 3.76 3.11
CA THR A 69 -8.00 3.70 2.35
C THR A 69 -7.92 2.40 1.54
N PHE A 70 -8.22 1.26 2.15
CA PHE A 70 -8.25 -0.03 1.44
C PHE A 70 -9.34 -0.09 0.37
N LEU A 71 -10.51 0.49 0.62
CA LEU A 71 -11.59 0.58 -0.37
C LEU A 71 -11.13 1.37 -1.61
N VAL A 72 -10.51 2.54 -1.40
CA VAL A 72 -9.96 3.35 -2.49
C VAL A 72 -8.89 2.58 -3.24
N VAL A 73 -7.96 1.93 -2.53
CA VAL A 73 -6.91 1.10 -3.16
C VAL A 73 -7.52 -0.06 -3.95
N ALA A 74 -8.56 -0.73 -3.43
CA ALA A 74 -9.21 -1.84 -4.11
C ALA A 74 -9.91 -1.41 -5.42
N VAL A 75 -10.47 -0.20 -5.47
CA VAL A 75 -11.07 0.36 -6.69
C VAL A 75 -10.00 0.86 -7.67
N MET A 76 -8.95 1.51 -7.15
CA MET A 76 -7.89 2.11 -7.97
C MET A 76 -6.93 1.06 -8.55
N SER A 77 -6.67 -0.03 -7.82
CA SER A 77 -5.78 -1.11 -8.24
C SER A 77 -6.10 -1.68 -9.64
N PRO A 78 -7.32 -2.15 -9.94
CA PRO A 78 -7.64 -2.66 -11.27
C PRO A 78 -7.59 -1.59 -12.37
N ILE A 79 -7.87 -0.33 -12.04
CA ILE A 79 -7.81 0.78 -13.02
C ILE A 79 -6.36 1.07 -13.40
N LEU A 80 -5.47 1.21 -12.41
CA LEU A 80 -4.06 1.49 -12.64
C LEU A 80 -3.34 0.28 -13.26
N SER A 81 -3.64 -0.93 -12.81
CA SER A 81 -3.12 -2.17 -13.42
C SER A 81 -3.60 -2.34 -14.86
N GLY A 82 -4.88 -2.05 -15.13
CA GLY A 82 -5.40 -2.08 -16.50
C GLY A 82 -4.75 -1.06 -17.42
N ILE A 83 -4.45 0.16 -16.93
CA ILE A 83 -3.69 1.16 -17.67
C ILE A 83 -2.24 0.70 -17.88
N ALA A 84 -1.60 0.13 -16.86
CA ALA A 84 -0.23 -0.38 -16.96
C ALA A 84 -0.11 -1.52 -17.98
N ASP A 85 -1.08 -2.44 -18.01
CA ASP A 85 -1.12 -3.54 -18.98
C ASP A 85 -1.42 -3.02 -20.40
N TYR A 86 -2.28 -2.00 -20.53
CA TYR A 86 -2.59 -1.39 -21.83
C TYR A 86 -1.42 -0.58 -22.39
N VAL A 87 -0.68 0.14 -21.54
CA VAL A 87 0.49 0.94 -21.92
C VAL A 87 1.75 0.07 -22.10
N GLY A 88 1.86 -1.04 -21.37
CA GLY A 88 3.01 -1.96 -21.40
C GLY A 88 3.07 -2.91 -22.59
N ASN A 89 1.98 -3.08 -23.36
CA ASN A 89 1.94 -4.01 -24.51
C ASN A 89 2.50 -3.44 -25.84
N LYS A 90 3.34 -2.40 -25.79
CA LYS A 90 4.12 -1.93 -26.95
C LYS A 90 5.62 -1.92 -26.65
N THR A 91 6.19 -3.10 -26.49
CA THR A 91 7.59 -3.35 -26.90
C THR A 91 7.67 -4.78 -27.42
N SER A 92 7.34 -4.92 -28.71
CA SER A 92 7.95 -5.95 -29.56
C SER A 92 9.44 -5.69 -29.70
#